data_AF-A0A946PCW4-F1
#
_entry.id   AF-A0A946PCW4-F1
#
_cell.length_a   1.000
_cell.length_b   1.000
_cell.length_c   1.000
_cell.angle_alpha   90.00
_cell.angle_beta   90.00
_cell.angle_gamma   90.00
#
_symmetry.space_group_name_H-M   'P 1'
#
loop_
_entity.id
_entity.type
_entity.pdbx_description
1 polymer ?
#
loop_
_entity_poly.entity_id
_entity_poly.type
_entity_poly.pdbx_seq_one_letter_code
_entity_poly.pdbx_strand_id
1 'polypeptide(L)' 'MKDRNGRTLGTVFSKERGYVNAELVRMGMAWHNRRYSNSTGMQGFEDYAKENKFGLWADKNPIVPWDWRKGKR' A
#
# COMPACT_ATOMS: atom_id res chain seq x y z
N MET A 1 -8.58 0.07 -17.71
CA MET A 1 -7.27 0.75 -17.89
C MET A 1 -6.19 -0.31 -17.83
N LYS A 2 -5.26 -0.35 -18.80
CA LYS A 2 -4.13 -1.30 -18.79
C LYS A 2 -2.86 -0.54 -18.48
N ASP A 3 -2.01 -1.07 -17.60
CA ASP A 3 -0.67 -0.52 -17.34
C ASP A 3 0.23 -0.73 -18.57
N ARG A 4 1.38 -0.03 -18.60
CA ARG A 4 2.41 -0.10 -19.66
C ARG A 4 2.86 -1.53 -19.99
N ASN A 5 2.68 -2.46 -19.05
CA ASN A 5 3.04 -3.87 -19.19
C ASN A 5 1.84 -4.78 -19.56
N GLY A 6 0.71 -4.22 -20.00
CA GLY A 6 -0.49 -4.97 -20.44
C GLY A 6 -1.35 -5.52 -19.30
N ARG A 7 -1.01 -5.25 -18.03
CA ARG A 7 -1.76 -5.69 -16.85
C ARG A 7 -3.01 -4.84 -16.67
N THR A 8 -4.14 -5.47 -16.36
CA THR A 8 -5.38 -4.75 -16.02
C THR A 8 -5.23 -4.09 -14.65
N LEU A 9 -5.42 -2.78 -14.60
CA LEU A 9 -5.52 -2.03 -13.34
C LEU A 9 -6.99 -1.93 -12.96
N GLY A 10 -7.30 -2.27 -11.72
CA GLY A 10 -8.66 -2.23 -11.18
C GLY A 10 -8.64 -2.00 -9.68
N THR A 11 -9.71 -1.37 -9.20
CA THR A 11 -9.96 -1.11 -7.79
C THR A 11 -10.89 -2.22 -7.27
N VAL A 12 -10.47 -2.94 -6.24
CA VAL A 12 -11.26 -4.06 -5.69
C VAL A 12 -12.05 -3.60 -4.47
N PHE A 13 -13.35 -3.89 -4.48
CA PHE A 13 -14.25 -3.66 -3.36
C PHE A 13 -14.82 -4.99 -2.86
N SER A 14 -14.72 -5.23 -1.55
CA SER A 14 -15.38 -6.32 -0.85
C SER A 14 -16.74 -5.84 -0.35
N LYS A 15 -17.76 -6.71 -0.39
CA LYS A 15 -19.10 -6.40 0.16
C LYS A 15 -19.08 -6.11 1.67
N GLU A 16 -18.17 -6.74 2.41
CA GLU A 16 -18.10 -6.60 3.87
C GLU A 16 -17.10 -5.53 4.31
N ARG A 17 -15.97 -5.42 3.62
CA ARG A 17 -14.85 -4.54 4.02
C ARG A 17 -14.69 -3.28 3.16
N GLY A 18 -15.52 -3.12 2.13
CA GLY A 18 -15.43 -1.98 1.22
C GLY A 18 -14.12 -1.99 0.43
N TYR A 19 -13.40 -0.88 0.41
CA TYR A 19 -12.21 -0.72 -0.43
C TYR A 19 -11.02 -1.54 0.07
N VAL A 20 -10.70 -2.64 -0.62
CA VAL A 20 -9.73 -3.64 -0.14
C VAL A 20 -8.31 -3.06 -0.05
N ASN A 21 -7.90 -2.19 -0.97
CA ASN A 21 -6.54 -1.62 -0.91
C ASN A 21 -6.34 -0.75 0.34
N ALA A 22 -7.37 -0.05 0.81
CA ALA A 22 -7.28 0.73 2.03
C ALA A 22 -7.07 -0.16 3.25
N GLU A 23 -7.77 -1.28 3.31
CA GLU A 23 -7.61 -2.26 4.40
C GLU A 23 -6.22 -2.90 4.40
N LEU A 24 -5.69 -3.24 3.22
CA LEU A 24 -4.33 -3.78 3.09
C LEU A 24 -3.28 -2.79 3.60
N VAL A 25 -3.44 -1.50 3.33
CA VAL A 25 -2.54 -0.45 3.85
C VAL A 25 -2.70 -0.33 5.37
N ARG A 26 -3.93 -0.32 5.88
CA ARG A 26 -4.23 -0.25 7.32
C ARG A 26 -3.64 -1.42 8.11
N MET A 27 -3.64 -2.63 7.53
CA MET A 27 -3.04 -3.82 8.13
C MET A 27 -1.53 -3.92 7.93
N GLY A 28 -0.89 -2.93 7.29
CA GLY A 28 0.54 -2.94 7.01
C GLY A 28 0.96 -4.02 6.00
N MET A 29 0.04 -4.49 5.15
CA MET A 29 0.31 -5.47 4.08
C MET A 29 0.66 -4.80 2.75
N ALA A 30 0.39 -3.50 2.61
CA ALA A 30 0.66 -2.74 1.40
C ALA A 30 1.19 -1.34 1.71
N TRP A 31 1.89 -0.76 0.75
CA TRP A 31 2.40 0.61 0.81
C TRP A 31 1.44 1.57 0.10
N HIS A 32 1.19 2.73 0.72
CA HIS A 32 0.46 3.79 0.03
C HIS A 32 1.33 4.41 -1.07
N ASN A 33 0.98 4.14 -2.32
CA ASN A 33 1.72 4.69 -3.45
C ASN A 33 1.19 6.09 -3.81
N ARG A 34 1.89 7.12 -3.29
CA ARG A 34 1.59 8.54 -3.55
C ARG A 34 1.59 8.91 -5.04
N ARG A 35 2.23 8.13 -5.91
CA ARG A 35 2.21 8.37 -7.36
C ARG A 35 0.86 8.06 -8.01
N TYR A 36 0.10 7.14 -7.43
CA TYR A 36 -1.21 6.70 -7.97
C TYR A 36 -2.39 7.14 -7.11
N SER A 37 -2.15 7.58 -5.88
CA SER A 37 -3.20 8.04 -4.97
C SER A 37 -2.67 9.20 -4.12
N ASN A 38 -3.35 10.36 -4.19
CA ASN A 38 -3.12 11.50 -3.31
C ASN A 38 -4.15 11.54 -2.16
N SER A 39 -4.81 10.42 -1.87
CA SER A 39 -5.85 10.36 -0.83
C SER A 39 -5.23 10.52 0.56
N THR A 40 -5.69 11.53 1.30
CA THR A 40 -5.32 11.77 2.70
C THR A 40 -5.75 10.61 3.61
N GLY A 41 -6.87 9.96 3.33
CA GLY A 41 -7.34 8.79 4.08
C GLY A 41 -6.39 7.60 3.99
N MET A 42 -5.83 7.33 2.79
CA MET A 42 -4.83 6.27 2.60
C MET A 42 -3.53 6.55 3.36
N GLN A 43 -3.14 7.82 3.46
CA GLN A 43 -1.97 8.21 4.27
C GLN A 43 -2.22 7.93 5.74
N GLY A 44 -3.39 8.28 6.27
CA GLY A 44 -3.75 7.99 7.67
C GLY A 44 -3.75 6.49 7.99
N PHE A 45 -4.18 5.63 7.06
CA PHE A 45 -4.09 4.18 7.26
C PHE A 45 -2.65 3.66 7.28
N GLU A 46 -1.79 4.22 6.44
CA GLU A 46 -0.37 3.87 6.42
C GLU A 46 0.32 4.29 7.73
N ASP A 47 0.02 5.50 8.20
CA ASP A 47 0.57 6.05 9.44
C ASP A 47 0.10 5.25 10.66
N TYR A 48 -1.19 4.87 10.70
CA TYR A 48 -1.72 3.95 11.71
C TYR A 48 -0.97 2.60 11.71
N ALA A 49 -0.72 2.02 10.54
CA ALA A 49 0.01 0.76 10.44
C ALA A 49 1.47 0.89 10.89
N LYS A 50 2.12 2.03 10.63
CA LYS A 50 3.48 2.35 11.10
C LYS A 50 3.55 2.47 12.62
N GLU A 51 2.63 3.25 13.21
CA GLU A 51 2.57 3.48 14.66
C GLU A 51 2.36 2.16 15.42
N ASN A 52 1.49 1.29 14.90
CA ASN A 52 1.20 -0.01 15.49
C ASN A 52 2.18 -1.12 15.07
N LYS A 53 3.17 -0.81 14.23
CA LYS A 53 4.17 -1.76 13.71
C LYS A 53 3.56 -3.00 13.07
N PHE A 54 2.48 -2.82 12.30
CA PHE A 54 1.80 -3.93 11.65
C PHE A 54 2.49 -4.37 10.36
N GLY A 55 2.50 -5.69 10.13
CA GLY A 55 2.98 -6.30 8.88
C GLY A 55 4.38 -5.84 8.51
N LEU A 56 4.50 -5.16 7.36
CA LEU A 56 5.73 -4.59 6.83
C LEU A 56 6.44 -3.67 7.84
N TRP A 57 5.69 -2.97 8.70
CA TRP A 57 6.22 -2.00 9.67
C TRP A 57 6.73 -2.63 10.97
N ALA A 58 6.58 -3.96 11.13
CA ALA A 58 7.23 -4.69 12.21
C ALA A 58 8.75 -4.78 12.02
N ASP A 59 9.22 -4.66 10.78
CA ASP A 59 10.64 -4.62 10.45
C ASP A 59 11.27 -3.30 10.92
N LYS A 60 12.55 -3.34 11.30
CA LYS A 60 13.33 -2.17 11.74
C LYS A 60 13.62 -1.21 10.59
N ASN A 61 13.76 -1.71 9.36
CA ASN A 61 14.04 -0.89 8.20
C ASN A 61 13.22 -1.34 6.97
N PRO A 62 11.90 -1.09 6.97
CA PRO A 62 11.05 -1.50 5.87
C PRO A 62 11.38 -0.71 4.59
N ILE A 63 11.75 -1.43 3.53
CA ILE A 63 12.10 -0.83 2.24
C ILE A 63 10.87 -0.82 1.33
N VAL A 64 10.54 0.36 0.82
CA VAL A 64 9.48 0.55 -0.16
C VAL A 64 9.73 -0.28 -1.43
N PRO A 65 8.70 -0.88 -2.05
CA PRO A 65 8.89 -1.77 -3.20
C PRO A 65 9.56 -1.12 -4.40
N TRP A 66 9.38 0.19 -4.58
CA TRP A 66 10.03 0.93 -5.67
C TRP A 66 11.52 1.18 -5.43
N ASP A 67 11.97 1.25 -4.18
CA ASP A 67 13.39 1.33 -3.84
C ASP A 67 14.04 -0.05 -3.89
N TRP A 68 13.34 -1.08 -3.41
CA TRP A 68 13.77 -2.47 -3.55
C TRP A 68 13.95 -2.86 -5.02
N ARG A 69 13.00 -2.51 -5.90
CA ARG A 69 13.11 -2.70 -7.36
C ARG A 69 14.28 -1.94 -7.98
N LYS A 70 14.75 -0.86 -7.36
CA LYS A 70 15.95 -0.11 -7.78
C LYS A 70 17.24 -0.66 -7.19
N GLY A 71 17.18 -1.73 -6.40
CA GLY A 71 18.35 -2.39 -5.82
C GLY A 71 18.78 -1.88 -4.44
N LYS A 72 18.00 -1.01 -3.78
CA LYS A 72 18.27 -0.68 -2.37
C LYS A 72 17.97 -1.91 -1.49
N ARG A 73 18.88 -2.23 -0.59
CA ARG A 73 18.81 -3.33 0.38
C ARG A 73 19.30 -2.84 1.73
#